data_AF-A0A496VU31-F1
#
_entry.id   AF-A0A496VU31-F1
#
_cell.length_a   1.000
_cell.length_b   1.000
_cell.length_c   1.000
_cell.angle_alpha   90.00
_cell.angle_beta   90.00
_cell.angle_gamma   90.00
#
_symmetry.space_group_name_H-M   'P 1'
#
loop_
_entity.id
_entity.type
_entity.pdbx_description
1 polymer ?
#
loop_
_entity_poly.entity_id
_entity_poly.type
_entity_poly.pdbx_seq_one_letter_code
_entity_poly.pdbx_strand_id
1 'polypeptide(L)'
;MHNLGDNDDYDLHDEYDLSSMRIVAKGRYAPQRRFGKNVVLLAPDVIEAFSTDDAVNEAQRLSIQIAKIQNQSKLPKNIAAR
;
A
#
# COMPACT_ATOMS: atom_id res chain seq x y z
N MET A 1 26.28 -46.79 26.08
CA MET A 1 25.59 -46.49 24.80
C MET A 1 24.36 -45.67 25.16
N HIS A 2 24.36 -44.36 24.88
CA HIS A 2 23.15 -43.55 25.01
C HIS A 2 22.39 -43.63 23.69
N ASN A 3 21.14 -44.10 23.74
CA ASN A 3 20.23 -44.15 22.61
C ASN A 3 19.94 -42.71 22.15
N LEU A 4 20.38 -42.37 20.92
CA LEU A 4 19.97 -41.18 20.18
C LEU A 4 18.68 -41.48 19.40
N GLY A 5 17.69 -42.02 20.11
CA GLY A 5 16.39 -42.34 19.57
C GLY A 5 15.39 -41.80 20.56
N ASP A 6 14.88 -40.61 20.25
CA ASP A 6 13.55 -40.09 20.55
C ASP A 6 13.54 -38.65 19.99
N ASN A 7 13.38 -38.53 18.67
CA ASN A 7 13.16 -37.26 17.97
C ASN A 7 11.67 -36.86 18.06
N ASP A 8 11.07 -37.05 19.24
CA ASP A 8 9.66 -36.78 19.50
C ASP A 8 9.51 -35.50 20.36
N ASP A 9 10.62 -34.88 20.78
CA ASP A 9 10.65 -33.64 21.57
C ASP A 9 10.54 -32.40 20.67
N TYR A 10 9.53 -32.40 19.78
CA TYR A 10 9.07 -31.19 19.09
C TYR A 10 7.96 -30.49 19.86
N ASP A 11 7.52 -31.08 20.97
CA ASP A 11 6.54 -30.48 21.85
C ASP A 11 7.15 -29.30 22.60
N LEU A 12 6.36 -28.24 22.69
CA LEU A 12 6.77 -27.03 23.37
C LEU A 12 6.77 -27.30 24.88
N HIS A 13 7.91 -27.09 25.56
CA HIS A 13 7.96 -27.26 27.02
C HIS A 13 6.92 -26.38 27.73
N ASP A 14 6.43 -26.86 28.87
CA ASP A 14 5.38 -26.22 29.67
C ASP A 14 5.70 -24.77 30.07
N GLU A 15 6.99 -24.40 30.15
CA GLU A 15 7.39 -23.01 30.46
C GLU A 15 7.13 -22.04 29.30
N TYR A 16 6.94 -22.54 28.08
CA TYR A 16 6.69 -21.73 26.89
C TYR A 16 5.21 -21.71 26.52
N ASP A 17 4.37 -21.06 27.33
CA ASP A 17 2.98 -20.79 26.96
C ASP A 17 2.86 -19.63 25.96
N LEU A 18 2.77 -19.96 24.67
CA LEU A 18 2.57 -18.98 23.60
C LEU A 18 1.11 -18.48 23.50
N SER A 19 0.15 -19.11 24.21
CA SER A 19 -1.27 -18.74 24.11
C SER A 19 -1.56 -17.34 24.68
N SER A 20 -0.78 -16.91 25.66
CA SER A 20 -0.82 -15.57 26.26
C SER A 20 -0.11 -14.51 25.41
N MET A 21 0.66 -14.92 24.39
CA MET A 21 1.43 -13.99 23.58
C MET A 21 0.54 -13.25 22.58
N ARG A 22 0.68 -11.93 22.55
CA ARG A 22 0.05 -11.10 21.53
C ARG A 22 0.72 -11.33 20.18
N ILE A 23 0.01 -11.93 19.23
CA ILE A 23 0.44 -12.03 17.84
C ILE A 23 0.46 -10.63 17.23
N VAL A 24 1.65 -10.13 16.90
CA VAL A 24 1.83 -8.85 16.22
C VAL A 24 2.55 -9.09 14.90
N ALA A 25 1.95 -8.63 13.80
CA ALA A 25 2.62 -8.67 12.51
C ALA A 25 3.87 -7.78 12.55
N LYS A 26 5.05 -8.38 12.37
CA LYS A 26 6.35 -7.68 12.32
C LYS A 26 6.86 -7.62 10.88
N GLY A 27 7.75 -6.66 10.60
CA GLY A 27 8.35 -6.51 9.26
C GLY A 27 7.33 -6.03 8.22
N ARG A 28 7.41 -6.55 6.98
CA ARG A 28 6.58 -6.10 5.84
C ARG A 28 5.07 -6.25 6.04
N TYR A 29 4.66 -7.12 6.96
CA TYR A 29 3.25 -7.35 7.28
C TYR A 29 2.71 -6.44 8.40
N ALA A 30 3.58 -5.68 9.06
CA ALA A 30 3.18 -4.77 10.11
C ALA A 30 2.18 -3.73 9.56
N PRO A 31 1.05 -3.48 10.26
CA PRO A 31 0.00 -2.60 9.78
C PRO A 31 0.52 -1.17 9.53
N GLN A 32 1.46 -0.69 10.34
CA GLN A 32 2.11 0.62 10.16
C GLN A 32 2.99 0.68 8.90
N ARG A 33 3.51 -0.46 8.42
CA ARG A 33 4.29 -0.52 7.17
C ARG A 33 3.43 -0.65 5.92
N ARG A 34 2.15 -1.00 6.07
CA ARG A 34 1.17 -1.00 4.97
C ARG A 34 0.67 0.40 4.62
N PHE A 35 0.81 1.36 5.53
CA PHE A 35 0.47 2.75 5.25
C PHE A 35 1.56 3.41 4.38
N GLY A 36 1.20 3.71 3.12
CA GLY A 36 1.80 4.82 2.37
C GLY A 36 3.17 4.59 1.72
N LYS A 37 3.57 3.37 1.34
CA LYS A 37 4.83 3.17 0.59
C LYS A 37 4.65 2.34 -0.67
N ASN A 38 3.69 2.69 -1.51
CA ASN A 38 3.79 2.37 -2.93
C ASN A 38 4.82 3.34 -3.53
N VAL A 39 6.11 3.02 -3.36
CA VAL A 39 7.19 3.81 -3.95
C VAL A 39 7.21 3.51 -5.45
N VAL A 40 6.91 4.52 -6.25
CA VAL A 40 6.95 4.44 -7.71
C VAL A 40 8.20 5.17 -8.18
N LEU A 41 9.01 4.52 -9.02
CA LEU A 41 10.13 5.17 -9.69
C LEU A 41 9.59 6.04 -10.83
N LEU A 42 9.79 7.35 -10.73
CA LEU A 42 9.44 8.30 -11.79
C LEU A 42 10.46 8.23 -12.92
N ALA A 43 10.01 8.52 -14.14
CA ALA A 43 10.91 8.65 -15.29
C ALA A 43 11.87 9.85 -15.09
N PRO A 44 13.09 9.83 -15.67
CA PRO A 44 14.10 10.85 -15.42
C PRO A 44 13.67 12.28 -15.75
N ASP A 45 12.93 12.45 -16.83
CA ASP A 45 12.36 13.72 -17.29
C ASP A 45 11.31 14.28 -16.31
N VAL A 46 10.51 13.39 -15.69
CA VAL A 46 9.51 13.79 -14.69
C VAL A 46 10.19 14.24 -13.40
N ILE A 47 11.30 13.60 -13.00
CA ILE A 47 12.09 14.01 -11.84
C ILE A 47 12.75 15.37 -12.07
N GLU A 48 13.24 15.63 -13.28
CA GLU A 48 13.83 16.92 -13.64
C GLU A 48 12.79 18.05 -13.60
N ALA A 49 11.56 17.77 -14.05
CA ALA A 49 10.47 18.74 -14.07
C ALA A 49 9.80 18.96 -12.70
N PHE A 50 9.76 17.94 -11.83
CA PHE A 50 9.07 17.98 -10.55
C PHE A 50 9.96 17.48 -9.41
N SER A 51 10.35 18.39 -8.51
CA SER A 51 11.28 18.09 -7.42
C SER A 51 10.70 17.24 -6.28
N THR A 52 9.37 17.07 -6.19
CA THR A 52 8.70 16.32 -5.11
C THR A 52 7.54 15.47 -5.64
N ASP A 53 7.21 14.41 -4.92
CA ASP A 53 6.04 13.57 -5.15
C ASP A 53 4.71 14.35 -5.01
N ASP A 54 4.64 15.27 -4.04
CA ASP A 54 3.50 16.19 -3.90
C ASP A 54 3.26 17.02 -5.17
N ALA A 55 4.32 17.56 -5.78
CA ALA A 55 4.20 18.36 -7.00
C ALA A 55 3.66 17.53 -8.19
N VAL A 56 4.12 16.28 -8.32
CA VAL A 56 3.62 15.34 -9.33
C VAL A 56 2.14 15.01 -9.10
N ASN A 57 1.77 14.73 -7.86
CA ASN A 57 0.40 14.39 -7.49
C ASN A 57 -0.56 15.53 -7.81
N GLU A 58 -0.19 16.77 -7.48
CA GLU A 58 -1.03 17.94 -7.77
C GLU A 58 -1.18 18.17 -9.28
N ALA A 59 -0.10 18.04 -10.06
CA ALA A 59 -0.17 18.11 -11.52
C ALA A 59 -1.11 17.04 -12.11
N GLN A 60 -1.07 15.82 -11.57
CA GLN A 60 -1.95 14.74 -12.01
C GLN A 60 -3.41 15.00 -11.63
N ARG A 61 -3.69 15.53 -10.43
CA ARG A 61 -5.05 15.93 -10.03
C ARG A 61 -5.63 16.99 -10.94
N LEU A 62 -4.84 18.01 -11.29
CA LEU A 62 -5.25 19.06 -12.23
C LEU A 62 -5.60 18.47 -13.61
N SER A 63 -4.77 17.55 -14.11
CA SER A 63 -5.02 16.84 -15.37
C SER A 63 -6.35 16.08 -15.35
N ILE A 64 -6.65 15.39 -14.24
CA ILE A 64 -7.93 14.70 -14.04
C ILE A 64 -9.10 15.70 -14.03
N GLN A 65 -8.95 16.85 -13.38
CA GLN A 65 -9.98 17.88 -13.33
C GLN A 65 -10.29 18.45 -14.73
N ILE A 66 -9.25 18.74 -15.51
CA ILE A 66 -9.40 19.22 -16.90
C ILE A 66 -10.16 18.17 -17.73
N ALA A 67 -9.78 16.89 -17.64
CA ALA A 67 -10.46 15.81 -18.34
C ALA A 67 -11.95 15.70 -17.96
N LYS A 68 -12.28 15.89 -16.66
CA LYS A 68 -13.68 15.90 -16.19
C LYS A 68 -14.48 17.04 -16.81
N ILE A 69 -13.93 18.25 -16.86
CA ILE A 69 -14.59 19.43 -17.44
C ILE A 69 -14.87 19.19 -18.93
N GLN A 70 -13.90 18.63 -19.67
CA GLN A 70 -14.07 18.29 -21.08
C GLN A 70 -15.13 17.22 -21.33
N ASN A 71 -15.29 16.25 -20.42
CA ASN A 71 -16.34 15.25 -20.52
C ASN A 71 -17.73 15.81 -20.20
N GLN A 72 -17.84 16.77 -19.27
CA GLN A 72 -19.10 17.43 -18.95
C GLN A 72 -19.58 18.37 -20.06
N SER A 73 -18.66 19.03 -20.78
CA SER A 73 -19.01 19.90 -21.91
C SER A 73 -19.53 19.15 -23.14
N LYS A 74 -19.33 17.82 -23.20
CA LYS A 74 -19.88 16.93 -24.24
C LYS A 74 -21.32 16.46 -23.96
N LEU A 75 -21.89 16.79 -22.80
CA LEU A 75 -23.28 16.44 -22.50
C LEU A 75 -24.24 17.33 -23.32
N PRO A 76 -25.23 16.77 -24.06
CA PRO A 76 -26.06 17.57 -24.94
C PRO A 76 -26.88 18.60 -24.15
N LYS A 77 -26.78 19.87 -24.56
CA LYS A 77 -27.43 21.05 -23.94
C LYS A 77 -28.97 21.06 -24.04
N ASN A 78 -29.61 19.97 -24.47
CA ASN A 78 -31.00 19.99 -24.93
C ASN A 78 -32.03 19.44 -23.93
N ILE A 79 -31.71 19.41 -22.63
CA ILE A 79 -32.65 18.98 -21.58
C ILE A 79 -33.22 20.17 -20.78
N ALA A 80 -32.69 21.39 -20.95
CA ALA A 80 -33.08 22.58 -20.18
C ALA A 80 -34.18 23.44 -20.83
N ALA A 81 -35.01 22.87 -21.72
CA ALA A 81 -36.16 23.55 -22.29
C ALA A 81 -37.34 22.58 -22.43
N ARG A 82 -38.04 22.32 -21.33
CA ARG A 82 -39.40 21.77 -21.32
C ARG A 82 -40.12 22.22 -20.05
#